data_AF-A0A965HI89-F1
#
_entry.id   AF-A0A965HI89-F1
#
_cell.length_a   1.000
_cell.length_b   1.000
_cell.length_c   1.000
_cell.angle_alpha   90.00
_cell.angle_beta   90.00
_cell.angle_gamma   90.00
#
_symmetry.space_group_name_H-M   'P 1'
#
loop_
_entity.id
_entity.type
_entity.pdbx_description
1 polymer ?
#
loop_
_entity_poly.entity_id
_entity_poly.type
_entity_poly.pdbx_seq_one_letter_code
_entity_poly.pdbx_strand_id
1 'polypeptide(L)' 'MAVLTMREALNQALSEEMERDEKVILMGEEVAEYQGAYKVSSGLLQKFGAKRVLDTPISESGFAGLGVGAAMQG' A
#
# COMPACT_ATOMS: atom_id res chain seq x y z
N MET A 1 5.30 23.91 8.42
CA MET A 1 5.32 22.50 7.98
C MET A 1 5.53 21.66 9.23
N ALA A 2 4.74 20.59 9.45
CA ALA A 2 5.00 19.68 10.57
C ALA A 2 6.31 18.91 10.32
N VAL A 3 7.07 18.64 11.37
CA VAL A 3 8.24 17.74 11.27
C VAL A 3 7.72 16.31 11.31
N LEU A 4 7.98 15.54 10.25
CA LEU A 4 7.53 14.15 10.10
C LEU A 4 8.74 13.21 10.09
N THR A 5 8.56 12.02 10.66
CA THR A 5 9.46 10.90 10.37
C THR A 5 9.29 10.45 8.92
N MET A 6 10.30 9.79 8.36
CA MET A 6 10.22 9.25 6.99
C MET A 6 9.02 8.30 6.82
N ARG A 7 8.76 7.47 7.83
CA ARG A 7 7.62 6.56 7.86
C ARG A 7 6.28 7.28 7.78
N GLU A 8 6.12 8.35 8.55
CA GLU A 8 4.89 9.16 8.52
C GLU A 8 4.71 9.87 7.18
N ALA A 9 5.80 10.41 6.61
CA ALA A 9 5.75 11.04 5.30
C ALA A 9 5.33 10.04 4.19
N LEU A 10 5.87 8.83 4.20
CA LEU A 10 5.47 7.77 3.26
C LEU A 10 4.02 7.33 3.46
N ASN A 11 3.58 7.15 4.71
CA ASN A 11 2.20 6.80 5.01
C ASN A 11 1.22 7.88 4.54
N GLN A 12 1.53 9.16 4.80
CA GLN A 12 0.71 10.29 4.35
C GLN A 12 0.62 10.34 2.83
N ALA A 13 1.75 10.23 2.12
CA ALA A 13 1.76 10.22 0.66
C ALA A 13 0.92 9.07 0.07
N LEU A 14 1.03 7.86 0.62
CA LEU A 14 0.19 6.74 0.22
C LEU A 14 -1.29 7.01 0.50
N SER A 15 -1.62 7.53 1.69
CA SER A 15 -3.00 7.82 2.06
C SER A 15 -3.64 8.88 1.17
N GLU A 16 -2.91 9.97 0.86
CA GLU A 16 -3.35 11.06 0.00
C GLU A 16 -3.64 10.57 -1.42
N GLU A 17 -2.73 9.79 -2.03
CA GLU A 17 -2.95 9.27 -3.39
C GLU A 17 -4.05 8.20 -3.42
N MET A 18 -4.18 7.38 -2.38
CA MET A 18 -5.26 6.39 -2.30
C MET A 18 -6.65 7.03 -2.10
N GLU A 19 -6.72 8.19 -1.44
CA GLU A 19 -7.95 9.01 -1.38
C GLU A 19 -8.25 9.68 -2.72
N ARG A 20 -7.22 10.17 -3.40
CA ARG A 20 -7.36 10.92 -4.66
C ARG A 20 -7.77 10.04 -5.83
N ASP A 21 -7.30 8.80 -5.89
CA ASP A 21 -7.55 7.89 -7.00
C ASP A 21 -7.92 6.48 -6.50
N GLU A 22 -9.12 6.03 -6.87
CA GLU A 22 -9.64 4.71 -6.51
C GLU A 22 -8.84 3.54 -7.11
N LYS A 23 -8.02 3.80 -8.13
CA LYS A 23 -7.18 2.80 -8.79
C LYS A 23 -5.86 2.53 -8.06
N VAL A 24 -5.45 3.41 -7.16
CA VAL A 24 -4.18 3.24 -6.42
C VAL A 24 -4.36 2.13 -5.38
N ILE A 25 -3.63 1.03 -5.49
CA ILE A 25 -3.66 -0.06 -4.51
C ILE A 25 -2.29 -0.22 -3.87
N LEU A 26 -2.28 -0.71 -2.62
CA LEU A 26 -1.08 -1.15 -1.93
C LEU A 26 -1.08 -2.67 -1.86
N MET A 27 -0.03 -3.29 -2.38
CA MET A 27 0.13 -4.74 -2.41
C MET A 27 1.57 -5.11 -2.04
N GLY A 28 1.73 -6.13 -1.19
CA GLY A 28 3.05 -6.66 -0.82
C GLY A 28 2.98 -7.60 0.36
N GLU A 29 4.13 -8.07 0.81
CA GLU A 29 4.22 -8.95 1.98
C GLU A 29 3.94 -8.17 3.27
N GLU A 30 2.97 -8.66 4.03
CA GLU A 30 2.64 -8.16 5.38
C GLU A 30 2.25 -6.66 5.43
N VAL A 31 1.83 -6.07 4.31
CA VAL A 31 1.48 -4.64 4.22
C VAL A 31 0.08 -4.35 4.75
N ALA A 32 -0.82 -5.34 4.85
CA ALA A 32 -2.19 -5.15 5.29
C ALA A 32 -2.35 -5.35 6.80
N GLU A 33 -2.60 -6.58 7.27
CA GLU A 33 -2.92 -6.84 8.69
C GLU A 33 -1.77 -6.52 9.63
N TYR A 34 -0.54 -6.84 9.20
CA TYR A 34 0.68 -6.53 9.95
C TYR A 34 1.13 -5.07 9.80
N GLN A 35 0.50 -4.30 8.90
CA GLN A 35 0.76 -2.87 8.68
C GLN A 35 2.19 -2.57 8.22
N GLY A 36 2.85 -3.54 7.61
CA GLY A 36 4.23 -3.49 7.16
C GLY A 36 5.24 -3.61 8.30
N ALA A 37 6.39 -4.22 8.01
CA ALA A 37 7.49 -4.39 8.97
C ALA A 37 7.95 -3.07 9.60
N TYR A 38 7.97 -1.99 8.80
CA TYR A 38 8.35 -0.65 9.25
C TYR A 38 7.17 0.25 9.61
N LYS A 39 5.93 -0.27 9.68
CA LYS A 39 4.73 0.50 10.04
C LYS A 39 4.43 1.69 9.11
N VAL A 40 4.80 1.55 7.82
CA VAL A 40 4.51 2.53 6.77
C VAL A 40 3.05 2.46 6.31
N SER A 41 2.41 1.29 6.36
CA SER A 41 1.01 1.12 5.92
C SER A 41 0.00 1.10 7.08
N SER A 42 0.42 1.55 8.27
CA SER A 42 -0.45 1.64 9.44
C SER A 42 -1.72 2.43 9.15
N GLY A 43 -2.87 1.84 9.53
CA GLY A 43 -4.19 2.43 9.36
C GLY A 43 -4.77 2.36 7.94
N LEU A 44 -3.98 1.99 6.92
CA LEU A 44 -4.46 2.02 5.52
C LEU A 44 -5.50 0.93 5.25
N LEU A 45 -5.33 -0.28 5.82
CA LEU A 45 -6.31 -1.36 5.66
C LEU A 45 -7.67 -0.98 6.25
N GLN A 46 -7.68 -0.38 7.45
CA GLN A 46 -8.91 0.05 8.11
C GLN A 46 -9.59 1.18 7.33
N LYS A 47 -8.81 2.05 6.69
CA LYS A 47 -9.30 3.20 5.93
C LYS A 47 -9.84 2.84 4.54
N PHE A 48 -9.14 1.98 3.81
CA PHE A 48 -9.45 1.69 2.39
C PHE A 48 -9.96 0.27 2.12
N GLY A 49 -9.86 -0.63 3.10
CA GLY A 49 -10.37 -1.99 3.02
C GLY A 49 -9.50 -2.96 2.22
N ALA A 50 -9.83 -4.24 2.34
CA ALA A 50 -9.05 -5.35 1.79
C ALA A 50 -9.00 -5.44 0.25
N LYS A 51 -9.78 -4.61 -0.45
CA LYS A 51 -9.69 -4.48 -1.93
C LYS A 51 -8.59 -3.53 -2.38
N ARG A 52 -8.10 -2.68 -1.48
CA ARG A 52 -7.14 -1.60 -1.79
C ARG A 52 -5.81 -1.78 -1.04
N VAL A 53 -5.78 -2.56 0.04
CA VAL A 53 -4.57 -2.92 0.78
C VAL A 53 -4.53 -4.44 0.91
N LEU A 54 -3.58 -5.08 0.21
CA LEU A 54 -3.56 -6.52 0.00
C LEU A 54 -2.24 -7.14 0.45
N ASP A 55 -2.33 -8.18 1.28
CA ASP A 55 -1.18 -9.05 1.56
C ASP A 55 -0.95 -10.03 0.40
N THR A 56 0.32 -10.28 0.08
CA THR A 56 0.72 -11.24 -0.95
C THR A 56 1.51 -12.41 -0.38
N PRO A 57 1.57 -13.55 -1.09
CA PRO A 57 2.55 -14.59 -0.81
C PRO A 57 3.98 -14.07 -0.90
N ILE A 58 4.91 -14.79 -0.27
CA ILE A 58 6.35 -14.52 -0.34
C ILE A 58 6.87 -14.93 -1.74
N SER A 59 6.69 -14.04 -2.70
CA SER A 59 7.04 -14.22 -4.10
C SER A 59 7.13 -12.87 -4.79
N GLU A 60 8.32 -12.29 -4.77
CA GLU A 60 8.59 -10.94 -5.27
C GLU A 60 8.28 -10.81 -6.75
N SER A 61 8.73 -11.79 -7.55
CA SER A 61 8.39 -11.87 -8.97
C SER A 61 6.89 -12.02 -9.21
N GLY A 62 6.18 -12.69 -8.30
CA GLY A 62 4.73 -12.90 -8.38
C GLY A 62 3.97 -11.59 -8.25
N PHE A 63 4.14 -10.88 -7.13
CA PHE A 63 3.41 -9.62 -6.92
C PHE A 63 3.94 -8.47 -7.77
N ALA A 64 5.22 -8.47 -8.16
CA ALA A 64 5.74 -7.51 -9.15
C ALA A 64 5.06 -7.73 -10.52
N GLY A 65 4.95 -8.98 -10.97
CA GLY A 65 4.26 -9.33 -12.22
C GLY A 65 2.77 -8.97 -12.18
N LEU A 66 2.10 -9.21 -11.05
CA LEU A 66 0.72 -8.77 -10.83
C LEU A 66 0.59 -7.25 -10.90
N GLY A 67 1.53 -6.49 -10.32
CA GLY A 67 1.55 -5.04 -10.40
C GLY A 67 1.66 -4.53 -11.85
N VAL A 68 2.52 -5.14 -12.66
CA VAL A 68 2.63 -4.83 -14.10
C VAL A 68 1.32 -5.12 -14.83
N GLY A 69 0.74 -6.31 -14.63
CA GLY A 69 -0.51 -6.70 -15.27
C GLY A 69 -1.68 -5.79 -14.88
N ALA A 70 -1.79 -5.44 -13.60
CA ALA A 70 -2.80 -4.51 -13.11
C ALA A 70 -2.66 -3.12 -13.74
N ALA A 71 -1.43 -2.59 -13.81
CA ALA A 71 -1.16 -1.30 -14.45
C ALA A 71 -1.49 -1.30 -15.95
N MET A 72 -1.28 -2.40 -16.65
CA MET A 72 -1.65 -2.55 -18.07
C MET A 72 -3.17 -2.58 -18.28
N GLN A 73 -3.91 -3.20 -17.36
CA GLN A 73 -5.37 -3.28 -17.42
C GLN A 73 -6.05 -1.93 -17.10
N GLY A 74 -5.42 -1.14 -16.23
CA GLY A 74 -5.89 0.18 -15.78
C GLY A 74 -6.99 0.11 -14.73
#